data_AF-A0A6B2TF64-F1
#
_entry.id   AF-A0A6B2TF64-F1
#
_cell.length_a   1.000
_cell.length_b   1.000
_cell.length_c   1.000
_cell.angle_alpha   90.00
_cell.angle_beta   90.00
_cell.angle_gamma   90.00
#
_symmetry.space_group_name_H-M   'P 1'
#
loop_
_entity.id
_entity.type
_entity.pdbx_description
1 polymer ?
#
loop_
_entity_poly.entity_id
_entity_poly.type
_entity_poly.pdbx_seq_one_letter_code
_entity_poly.pdbx_strand_id
1 'polypeptide(L)'
;MPANPVDPGVPGRYRTVTGSYTLKSVRLPGFPAPVEMKAHVVGPADAPGKRPLALFLHGRHYTCYGPDGEEAMNWPCASGLKPVPSQKGYQRAQKLLASQGYVTVSIAANGINGQDHLAEDGGAQARSSLVRLHLARWADWAGNRSTAPDAVRDVAPA
;
A
#
# COMPACT_ATOMS: atom_id res chain seq x y z
N MET A 1 12.82 -29.41 -8.99
CA MET A 1 13.72 -28.76 -8.01
C MET A 1 13.43 -29.34 -6.63
N PRO A 2 14.43 -29.54 -5.77
CA PRO A 2 14.18 -29.95 -4.38
C PRO A 2 13.42 -28.85 -3.63
N ALA A 3 12.59 -29.25 -2.66
CA ALA A 3 11.86 -28.31 -1.81
C ALA A 3 12.85 -27.48 -0.97
N ASN A 4 12.60 -26.18 -0.86
CA ASN A 4 13.36 -25.33 0.05
C ASN A 4 13.04 -25.77 1.49
N PRO A 5 14.05 -26.12 2.33
CA PRO A 5 13.81 -26.53 3.71
C PRO A 5 13.27 -25.41 4.61
N VAL A 6 13.33 -24.16 4.15
CA VAL A 6 12.76 -23.00 4.85
C VAL A 6 11.32 -22.80 4.40
N ASP A 7 10.36 -22.96 5.31
CA ASP A 7 8.96 -22.58 5.09
C ASP A 7 8.81 -21.05 5.24
N PRO A 8 8.51 -20.30 4.16
CA PRO A 8 8.32 -18.86 4.23
C PRO A 8 7.05 -18.45 4.98
N GLY A 9 6.14 -19.40 5.26
CA GLY A 9 4.90 -19.22 6.00
C GLY A 9 5.04 -19.14 7.52
N VAL A 10 6.22 -19.49 8.07
CA VAL A 10 6.46 -19.49 9.52
C VAL A 10 6.67 -18.06 10.02
N PRO A 11 5.90 -17.59 11.03
CA PRO A 11 6.13 -16.29 11.65
C PRO A 11 7.54 -16.15 12.23
N GLY A 12 8.13 -14.97 12.09
CA GLY A 12 9.43 -14.65 12.69
C GLY A 12 9.30 -14.18 14.15
N ARG A 13 10.44 -13.79 14.73
CA ARG A 13 10.56 -13.46 16.17
C ARG A 13 10.01 -12.09 16.57
N TYR A 14 9.72 -11.19 15.62
CA TYR A 14 9.36 -9.82 15.95
C TYR A 14 7.85 -9.69 16.18
N ARG A 15 7.47 -8.97 17.24
CA ARG A 15 6.11 -8.42 17.35
C ARG A 15 5.90 -7.42 16.22
N THR A 16 4.65 -7.21 15.80
CA THR A 16 4.33 -6.27 14.71
C THR A 16 3.57 -5.07 15.23
N VAL A 17 3.89 -3.88 14.72
CA VAL A 17 3.08 -2.66 14.87
C VAL A 17 2.46 -2.28 13.53
N THR A 18 1.37 -1.52 13.57
CA THR A 18 0.55 -1.21 12.40
C THR A 18 0.11 0.25 12.41
N GLY A 19 0.15 0.88 11.25
CA GLY A 19 -0.33 2.24 11.05
C GLY A 19 -0.84 2.44 9.64
N SER A 20 -1.26 3.66 9.32
CA SER A 20 -1.63 4.05 7.96
C SER A 20 -1.28 5.51 7.73
N TYR A 21 -0.98 5.88 6.49
CA TYR A 21 -0.81 7.29 6.12
C TYR A 21 -1.67 7.65 4.91
N THR A 22 -1.98 8.94 4.82
CA THR A 22 -2.58 9.57 3.64
C THR A 22 -1.78 10.82 3.33
N LEU A 23 -1.29 10.94 2.11
CA LEU A 23 -0.62 12.12 1.59
C LEU A 23 -1.55 12.83 0.58
N LYS A 24 -1.11 13.97 0.08
CA LYS A 24 -1.81 14.68 -1.00
C LYS A 24 -1.95 13.75 -2.22
N SER A 25 -3.17 13.59 -2.72
CA SER A 25 -3.46 12.86 -3.96
C SER A 25 -2.70 13.44 -5.14
N VAL A 26 -2.38 12.59 -6.11
CA VAL A 26 -1.55 12.94 -7.27
C VAL A 26 -2.33 12.77 -8.56
N ARG A 27 -2.14 13.68 -9.51
CA ARG A 27 -2.66 13.52 -10.87
C ARG A 27 -1.62 12.78 -11.70
N LEU A 28 -2.03 11.67 -12.30
CA LEU A 28 -1.18 10.87 -13.19
C LEU A 28 -1.48 11.23 -14.66
N PRO A 29 -0.50 11.12 -15.58
CA PRO A 29 -0.74 11.35 -17.00
C PRO A 29 -1.85 10.43 -17.53
N GLY A 30 -2.81 10.99 -18.26
CA GLY A 30 -3.96 10.25 -18.79
C GLY A 30 -5.11 10.01 -17.79
N PHE A 31 -4.98 10.46 -16.53
CA PHE A 31 -5.99 10.27 -15.48
C PHE A 31 -6.59 11.62 -15.06
N PRO A 32 -7.86 11.93 -15.41
CA PRO A 32 -8.45 13.25 -15.16
C PRO A 32 -8.62 13.56 -13.67
N ALA A 33 -9.05 12.59 -12.88
CA ALA A 33 -9.18 12.71 -11.43
C ALA A 33 -7.88 12.26 -10.72
N PRO A 34 -7.45 12.97 -9.66
CA PRO A 34 -6.33 12.53 -8.84
C PRO A 34 -6.54 11.15 -8.22
N VAL A 35 -5.45 10.39 -8.09
CA VAL A 35 -5.42 9.07 -7.45
C VAL A 35 -4.86 9.18 -6.02
N GLU A 36 -5.27 8.29 -5.14
CA GLU A 36 -4.92 8.35 -3.73
C GLU A 36 -3.43 8.07 -3.50
N MET A 37 -2.80 8.85 -2.61
CA MET A 37 -1.51 8.50 -2.01
C MET A 37 -1.76 7.99 -0.58
N LYS A 38 -2.36 6.80 -0.46
CA LYS A 38 -2.80 6.22 0.81
C LYS A 38 -2.24 4.82 0.99
N ALA A 39 -1.79 4.49 2.20
CA ALA A 39 -1.17 3.20 2.46
C ALA A 39 -1.43 2.66 3.88
N HIS A 40 -1.36 1.34 4.00
CA HIS A 40 -1.33 0.59 5.25
C HIS A 40 0.07 0.05 5.51
N VAL A 41 0.63 0.34 6.69
CA VAL A 41 2.00 -0.02 7.04
C VAL A 41 1.98 -1.03 8.17
N VAL A 42 2.75 -2.11 8.04
CA VAL A 42 3.01 -3.07 9.11
C VAL A 42 4.50 -3.32 9.15
N GLY A 43 5.11 -3.23 10.32
CA GLY A 43 6.54 -3.50 10.48
C GLY A 43 6.85 -4.08 11.86
N PRO A 44 8.08 -4.55 12.05
CA PRO A 44 8.51 -5.12 13.31
C PRO A 44 8.62 -4.04 14.39
N ALA A 45 8.15 -4.35 15.60
CA ALA A 45 8.38 -3.53 16.79
C ALA A 45 9.82 -3.70 17.27
N ASP A 46 10.45 -2.61 17.69
CA ASP A 46 11.72 -2.61 18.45
C ASP A 46 12.87 -3.37 17.76
N ALA A 47 12.88 -3.43 16.43
CA ALA A 47 13.81 -4.28 15.68
C ALA A 47 15.03 -3.48 15.18
N PRO A 48 16.25 -3.69 15.70
CA PRO A 48 17.39 -2.78 15.50
C PRO A 48 18.05 -2.87 14.11
N GLY A 49 18.48 -1.74 13.56
CA GLY A 49 19.20 -1.65 12.27
C GLY A 49 18.31 -1.68 11.02
N LYS A 50 18.90 -1.38 9.85
CA LYS A 50 18.17 -1.23 8.57
C LYS A 50 17.35 -2.49 8.20
N ARG A 51 16.21 -2.28 7.54
CA ARG A 51 15.27 -3.35 7.17
C ARG A 51 14.87 -3.27 5.69
N PRO A 52 14.64 -4.43 5.05
CA PRO A 52 14.06 -4.46 3.70
C PRO A 52 12.61 -3.95 3.74
N LEU A 53 12.23 -3.22 2.67
CA LEU A 53 10.86 -2.76 2.44
C LEU A 53 10.17 -3.67 1.44
N ALA A 54 8.98 -4.18 1.78
CA ALA A 54 8.10 -4.90 0.86
C ALA A 54 6.86 -4.06 0.55
N LEU A 55 6.68 -3.68 -0.72
CA LEU A 55 5.53 -2.93 -1.20
C LEU A 55 4.51 -3.86 -1.86
N PHE A 56 3.24 -3.73 -1.46
CA PHE A 56 2.11 -4.44 -2.02
C PHE A 56 1.18 -3.49 -2.77
N LEU A 57 0.77 -3.88 -3.97
CA LEU A 57 -0.26 -3.21 -4.76
C LEU A 57 -1.32 -4.23 -5.14
N HIS A 58 -2.58 -3.91 -4.87
CA HIS A 58 -3.71 -4.78 -5.21
C HIS A 58 -3.99 -4.83 -6.72
N GLY A 59 -4.65 -5.91 -7.17
CA GLY A 59 -5.12 -6.06 -8.54
C GLY A 59 -6.33 -5.17 -8.88
N ARG A 60 -6.90 -5.37 -10.06
CA ARG A 60 -8.09 -4.62 -10.50
C ARG A 60 -9.35 -5.15 -9.79
N HIS A 61 -10.19 -4.25 -9.28
CA HIS A 61 -11.45 -4.52 -8.59
C HIS A 61 -12.34 -3.27 -8.61
N TYR A 62 -13.63 -3.39 -8.28
CA TYR A 62 -14.50 -2.24 -7.97
C TYR A 62 -13.82 -1.27 -6.99
N THR A 63 -14.09 0.01 -7.18
CA THR A 63 -13.39 1.12 -6.51
C THR A 63 -14.17 1.65 -5.33
N CYS A 64 -15.49 1.54 -5.39
CA CYS A 64 -16.41 2.09 -4.43
C CYS A 64 -17.43 1.04 -4.00
N TYR A 65 -17.84 1.12 -2.74
CA TYR A 65 -18.89 0.29 -2.17
C TYR A 65 -19.91 1.14 -1.42
N GLY A 66 -21.15 0.67 -1.34
CA GLY A 66 -22.26 1.32 -0.64
C GLY A 66 -22.95 0.41 0.37
N PRO A 67 -24.08 0.86 0.93
CA PRO A 67 -25.00 0.00 1.67
C PRO A 67 -25.43 -1.21 0.83
N ASP A 68 -25.83 -2.30 1.49
CA ASP A 68 -26.47 -3.47 0.86
C ASP A 68 -25.69 -4.14 -0.28
N GLY A 69 -24.36 -3.98 -0.29
CA GLY A 69 -23.49 -4.62 -1.29
C GLY A 69 -23.43 -3.90 -2.63
N GLU A 70 -23.84 -2.62 -2.69
CA GLU A 70 -23.60 -1.79 -3.87
C GLU A 70 -22.10 -1.73 -4.21
N GLU A 71 -21.76 -1.99 -5.46
CA GLU A 71 -20.40 -1.96 -6.00
C GLU A 71 -20.35 -1.04 -7.21
N ALA A 72 -19.33 -0.18 -7.30
CA ALA A 72 -19.17 0.70 -8.43
C ALA A 72 -17.70 0.86 -8.85
N MET A 73 -17.51 1.13 -10.15
CA MET A 73 -16.21 1.38 -10.77
C MET A 73 -15.89 2.86 -10.89
N ASN A 74 -16.80 3.78 -10.54
CA ASN A 74 -16.56 5.19 -10.77
C ASN A 74 -15.46 5.75 -9.84
N TRP A 75 -14.77 6.77 -10.32
CA TRP A 75 -13.81 7.51 -9.52
C TRP A 75 -13.86 9.01 -9.86
N PRO A 76 -13.96 9.90 -8.85
CA PRO A 76 -14.17 9.62 -7.43
C PRO A 76 -15.48 8.89 -7.14
N CYS A 77 -15.60 8.30 -5.94
CA CYS A 77 -16.85 7.65 -5.52
C CYS A 77 -18.01 8.65 -5.54
N ALA A 78 -19.17 8.16 -5.97
CA ALA A 78 -20.38 8.97 -6.05
C ALA A 78 -20.90 9.25 -4.63
N SER A 79 -21.76 10.25 -4.49
CA SER A 79 -22.44 10.52 -3.21
C SER A 79 -23.11 9.26 -2.69
N GLY A 80 -22.98 8.98 -1.40
CA GLY A 80 -23.48 7.75 -0.76
C GLY A 80 -22.51 6.56 -0.80
N LEU A 81 -21.54 6.56 -1.71
CA LEU A 81 -20.54 5.50 -1.83
C LEU A 81 -19.22 5.85 -1.10
N LYS A 82 -18.50 4.80 -0.69
CA LYS A 82 -17.19 4.90 -0.02
C LYS A 82 -16.11 4.20 -0.83
N PRO A 83 -14.86 4.72 -0.86
CA PRO A 83 -13.76 4.00 -1.48
C PRO A 83 -13.49 2.67 -0.78
N VAL A 84 -13.30 1.62 -1.56
CA VAL A 84 -12.85 0.32 -1.05
C VAL A 84 -11.52 0.51 -0.32
N PRO A 85 -11.35 -0.02 0.91
CA PRO A 85 -10.09 0.07 1.63
C PRO A 85 -9.05 -0.91 1.06
N SER A 86 -8.75 -0.80 -0.23
CA SER A 86 -7.96 -1.75 -1.02
C SER A 86 -6.53 -1.93 -0.49
N GLN A 87 -5.96 -0.90 0.15
CA GLN A 87 -4.68 -0.97 0.85
C GLN A 87 -4.68 -1.91 2.09
N LYS A 88 -5.84 -2.37 2.55
CA LYS A 88 -5.95 -3.26 3.72
C LYS A 88 -6.00 -4.74 3.36
N GLY A 89 -6.01 -5.09 2.06
CA GLY A 89 -6.19 -6.47 1.59
C GLY A 89 -5.04 -7.42 1.93
N TYR A 90 -3.82 -6.92 2.11
CA TYR A 90 -2.63 -7.74 2.33
C TYR A 90 -2.23 -7.90 3.80
N GLN A 91 -3.07 -7.50 4.76
CA GLN A 91 -2.73 -7.49 6.20
C GLN A 91 -2.12 -8.79 6.72
N ARG A 92 -2.64 -9.95 6.30
CA ARG A 92 -2.09 -11.25 6.72
C ARG A 92 -0.65 -11.45 6.25
N ALA A 93 -0.38 -11.19 4.97
CA ALA A 93 0.97 -11.28 4.40
C ALA A 93 1.91 -10.21 4.99
N GLN A 94 1.40 -8.99 5.19
CA GLN A 94 2.13 -7.91 5.82
C GLN A 94 2.59 -8.27 7.24
N LYS A 95 1.71 -8.83 8.07
CA LYS A 95 2.05 -9.27 9.44
C LYS A 95 3.07 -10.41 9.44
N LEU A 96 2.94 -11.36 8.52
CA LEU A 96 3.91 -12.46 8.39
C LEU A 96 5.30 -11.92 8.06
N LEU A 97 5.45 -11.15 6.98
CA LEU A 97 6.75 -10.57 6.61
C LEU A 97 7.29 -9.63 7.68
N ALA A 98 6.43 -8.84 8.32
CA ALA A 98 6.83 -7.96 9.42
C ALA A 98 7.38 -8.74 10.62
N SER A 99 6.75 -9.85 11.00
CA SER A 99 7.27 -10.73 12.06
C SER A 99 8.65 -11.31 11.72
N GLN A 100 8.95 -11.48 10.43
CA GLN A 100 10.24 -11.92 9.89
C GLN A 100 11.26 -10.78 9.72
N GLY A 101 10.86 -9.53 9.98
CA GLY A 101 11.74 -8.36 9.99
C GLY A 101 11.58 -7.40 8.81
N TYR A 102 10.62 -7.60 7.91
CA TYR A 102 10.36 -6.65 6.83
C TYR A 102 9.55 -5.44 7.32
N VAL A 103 9.87 -4.25 6.84
CA VAL A 103 8.87 -3.18 6.84
C VAL A 103 7.98 -3.40 5.62
N THR A 104 6.67 -3.37 5.81
CA THR A 104 5.72 -3.61 4.73
C THR A 104 4.80 -2.41 4.52
N VAL A 105 4.47 -2.13 3.27
CA VAL A 105 3.53 -1.07 2.88
C VAL A 105 2.60 -1.61 1.81
N SER A 106 1.29 -1.55 2.04
CA SER A 106 0.28 -1.82 1.01
C SER A 106 -0.39 -0.51 0.62
N ILE A 107 -0.48 -0.23 -0.68
CA ILE A 107 -0.97 1.05 -1.20
C ILE A 107 -2.36 0.91 -1.84
N ALA A 108 -3.17 1.97 -1.75
CA ALA A 108 -4.46 2.05 -2.43
C ALA A 108 -4.26 2.52 -3.87
N ALA A 109 -5.04 1.97 -4.80
CA ALA A 109 -5.02 2.37 -6.21
C ALA A 109 -6.44 2.35 -6.83
N ASN A 110 -7.47 2.66 -6.05
CA ASN A 110 -8.85 2.69 -6.55
C ASN A 110 -8.99 3.75 -7.64
N GLY A 111 -8.35 4.91 -7.48
CA GLY A 111 -8.36 5.96 -8.49
C GLY A 111 -7.76 5.56 -9.82
N ILE A 112 -6.87 4.57 -9.85
CA ILE A 112 -6.39 3.99 -11.11
C ILE A 112 -7.47 3.07 -11.68
N ASN A 113 -7.97 2.11 -10.90
CA ASN A 113 -9.00 1.17 -11.36
C ASN A 113 -10.25 1.87 -11.95
N GLY A 114 -10.67 3.01 -11.38
CA GLY A 114 -11.89 3.67 -11.83
C GLY A 114 -11.73 4.53 -13.09
N GLN A 115 -10.51 4.65 -13.59
CA GLN A 115 -10.16 5.47 -14.76
C GLN A 115 -9.29 4.69 -15.76
N ASP A 116 -8.93 3.43 -15.47
CA ASP A 116 -7.96 2.66 -16.26
C ASP A 116 -8.41 2.38 -17.70
N HIS A 117 -9.72 2.38 -17.95
CA HIS A 117 -10.31 2.31 -19.28
C HIS A 117 -9.95 3.50 -20.20
N LEU A 118 -9.47 4.62 -19.64
CA LEU A 118 -9.01 5.78 -20.40
C LEU A 118 -7.57 5.63 -20.91
N ALA A 119 -6.83 4.63 -20.41
CA ALA A 119 -5.44 4.37 -20.77
C ALA A 119 -5.34 3.14 -21.68
N GLU A 120 -4.60 3.25 -22.79
CA GLU A 120 -4.39 2.16 -23.75
C GLU A 120 -3.76 0.92 -23.10
N ASP A 121 -2.91 1.11 -22.09
CA ASP A 121 -2.22 0.04 -21.36
C ASP A 121 -3.00 -0.50 -20.15
N GLY A 122 -4.29 -0.14 -20.01
CA GLY A 122 -5.12 -0.53 -18.88
C GLY A 122 -4.60 -0.02 -17.52
N GLY A 123 -3.87 1.10 -17.52
CA GLY A 123 -3.34 1.73 -16.32
C GLY A 123 -2.04 1.13 -15.80
N ALA A 124 -1.35 0.29 -16.59
CA ALA A 124 -0.08 -0.31 -16.19
C ALA A 124 0.99 0.75 -15.84
N GLN A 125 1.16 1.78 -16.67
CA GLN A 125 2.05 2.90 -16.40
C GLN A 125 1.64 3.72 -15.18
N ALA A 126 0.33 3.91 -14.97
CA ALA A 126 -0.17 4.62 -13.80
C ALA A 126 0.16 3.86 -12.51
N ARG A 127 -0.01 2.53 -12.49
CA ARG A 127 0.37 1.66 -11.37
C ARG A 127 1.87 1.73 -11.09
N SER A 128 2.68 1.63 -12.15
CA SER A 128 4.13 1.74 -12.07
C SER A 128 4.57 3.08 -11.46
N SER A 129 3.93 4.17 -11.89
CA SER A 129 4.22 5.52 -11.41
C SER A 129 3.81 5.70 -9.95
N LEU A 130 2.64 5.19 -9.56
CA LEU A 130 2.19 5.23 -8.17
C LEU A 130 3.14 4.46 -7.23
N VAL A 131 3.58 3.26 -7.62
CA VAL A 131 4.59 2.49 -6.87
C VAL A 131 5.86 3.32 -6.67
N ARG A 132 6.39 3.92 -7.74
CA ARG A 132 7.59 4.76 -7.67
C ARG A 132 7.40 5.98 -6.77
N LEU A 133 6.24 6.63 -6.80
CA LEU A 133 5.95 7.78 -5.93
C LEU A 133 5.95 7.40 -4.45
N HIS A 134 5.36 6.25 -4.10
CA HIS A 134 5.42 5.74 -2.73
C HIS A 134 6.86 5.36 -2.33
N LEU A 135 7.60 4.68 -3.20
CA LEU A 135 9.01 4.32 -2.92
C LEU A 135 9.90 5.56 -2.76
N ALA A 136 9.69 6.63 -3.53
CA ALA A 136 10.40 7.89 -3.38
C ALA A 136 10.14 8.51 -2.00
N ARG A 137 8.89 8.51 -1.52
CA ARG A 137 8.58 8.95 -0.14
C ARG A 137 9.29 8.12 0.91
N TRP A 138 9.32 6.80 0.76
CA TRP A 138 10.06 5.93 1.67
C TRP A 138 11.57 6.18 1.66
N ALA A 139 12.15 6.49 0.49
CA ALA A 139 13.54 6.88 0.38
C ALA A 139 13.82 8.22 1.10
N ASP A 140 12.97 9.23 0.90
CA ASP A 140 13.06 10.52 1.60
C ASP A 140 12.98 10.32 3.13
N TRP A 141 12.02 9.52 3.60
CA TRP A 141 11.83 9.24 5.02
C TRP A 141 12.97 8.43 5.64
N ALA A 142 13.61 7.55 4.86
CA ALA A 142 14.81 6.84 5.29
C ALA A 142 15.99 7.81 5.49
N GLY A 143 16.07 8.89 4.71
CA GLY A 143 17.07 9.96 4.86
C GLY A 143 16.74 10.97 5.96
N ASN A 144 15.45 11.30 6.16
CA ASN A 144 15.00 12.22 7.20
C ASN A 144 13.71 11.75 7.88
N ARG A 145 13.87 10.88 8.89
CA ARG A 145 12.78 10.21 9.61
C ARG A 145 11.82 11.17 10.33
N SER A 146 12.30 12.35 10.74
CA SER A 146 11.46 13.34 11.44
C SER A 146 10.30 13.86 10.58
N THR A 147 10.43 13.79 9.25
CA THR A 147 9.41 14.23 8.29
C THR A 147 8.41 13.14 7.91
N ALA A 148 8.63 11.90 8.36
CA ALA A 148 7.79 10.77 8.01
C ALA A 148 6.49 10.79 8.83
N PRO A 149 5.36 10.29 8.29
CA PRO A 149 4.14 10.07 9.07
C PRO A 149 4.37 9.15 10.28
N ASP A 150 3.56 9.28 11.33
CA ASP A 150 3.68 8.50 12.56
C ASP A 150 3.75 7.00 12.28
N ALA A 151 2.86 6.50 11.39
CA ALA A 151 2.83 5.12 10.94
C ALA A 151 4.16 4.59 10.35
N VAL A 152 5.01 5.47 9.82
CA VAL A 152 6.34 5.13 9.29
C VAL A 152 7.41 5.26 10.37
N ARG A 153 7.26 6.23 11.29
CA ARG A 153 8.18 6.40 12.42
C ARG A 153 8.06 5.27 13.43
N ASP A 154 6.86 4.75 13.66
CA ASP A 154 6.56 3.72 14.67
C ASP A 154 7.06 2.33 14.28
N VAL A 155 7.12 2.03 12.98
CA VAL A 155 7.56 0.71 12.46
C VAL A 155 9.07 0.59 12.28
N ALA A 156 9.80 1.68 12.53
CA ALA A 156 11.19 1.76 12.17
C ALA A 156 12.10 1.34 13.34
N PRO A 157 13.33 0.90 13.03
CA PRO A 157 14.23 0.30 13.99
C PRO A 157 14.44 1.14 15.25
N ALA A 158 14.57 0.45 16.39
CA ALA A 158 15.15 1.00 17.61
C ALA A 158 16.61 1.41 17.36
#